data_AF-A0A822AU68-F1
#
_entry.id   AF-A0A822AU68-F1
#
_cell.length_a   1.000
_cell.length_b   1.000
_cell.length_c   1.000
_cell.angle_alpha   90.00
_cell.angle_beta   90.00
_cell.angle_gamma   90.00
#
_symmetry.space_group_name_H-M   'P 1'
#
loop_
_entity.id
_entity.type
_entity.pdbx_description
1 polymer ?
#
loop_
_entity_poly.entity_id
_entity_poly.type
_entity_poly.pdbx_seq_one_letter_code
_entity_poly.pdbx_strand_id
1 'polypeptide(L)'
;NTFQNNILARSSNESDGALSLYRRESPNHLSFTFRHNIIYDNVNESGRWIFQVQAPDPFSAPFVIMDYNCYFNIYGNMMIFGLGRLVFSEWQETNHDINSYITDPLFIHAESQCNFFNVSINSPAVKNLGFKPIKQLFQWKPGC
;
A
#
# COMPACT_ATOMS: atom_id res chain seq x y z
N ASN A 1 6.73 -13.72 6.85
CA ASN A 1 7.17 -13.13 5.57
C ASN A 1 7.02 -11.61 5.64
N THR A 2 8.07 -10.85 5.31
CA THR A 2 8.06 -9.38 5.48
C THR A 2 8.26 -8.68 4.15
N PHE A 3 7.31 -7.82 3.79
CA PHE A 3 7.33 -6.93 2.66
C PHE A 3 7.62 -5.52 3.16
N GLN A 4 8.81 -5.03 2.86
CA GLN A 4 9.24 -3.71 3.30
C GLN A 4 9.95 -2.94 2.20
N ASN A 5 9.80 -1.61 2.24
CA ASN A 5 10.49 -0.71 1.33
C ASN A 5 10.14 -0.91 -0.15
N ASN A 6 8.88 -1.23 -0.44
CA ASN A 6 8.37 -1.43 -1.79
C ASN A 6 7.48 -0.27 -2.23
N ILE A 7 7.39 -0.07 -3.54
CA ILE A 7 6.38 0.77 -4.16
C ILE A 7 5.41 -0.17 -4.88
N LEU A 8 4.18 -0.27 -4.38
CA LEU A 8 3.08 -1.01 -4.99
C LEU A 8 2.27 -0.04 -5.81
N ALA A 9 2.40 -0.09 -7.13
CA ALA A 9 1.78 0.87 -8.04
C ALA A 9 1.05 0.15 -9.17
N ARG A 10 0.03 0.82 -9.74
CA ARG A 10 -0.64 0.43 -10.99
C ARG A 10 -1.28 -0.96 -10.92
N SER A 11 -2.26 -1.14 -10.03
CA SER A 11 -3.10 -2.35 -10.09
C SER A 11 -3.83 -2.40 -11.43
N SER A 12 -3.66 -3.50 -12.18
CA SER A 12 -4.11 -3.65 -13.56
C SER A 12 -5.61 -3.93 -13.70
N ASN A 13 -6.28 -4.29 -12.60
CA ASN A 13 -7.68 -4.67 -12.60
C ASN A 13 -8.49 -3.67 -11.77
N GLU A 14 -9.61 -3.18 -12.29
CA GLU A 14 -10.47 -2.20 -11.61
C GLU A 14 -11.08 -2.78 -10.32
N SER A 15 -11.32 -4.09 -10.28
CA SER A 15 -12.02 -4.77 -9.18
C SER A 15 -11.13 -5.34 -8.06
N ASP A 16 -9.82 -5.53 -8.32
CA ASP A 16 -8.89 -6.11 -7.35
C ASP A 16 -8.14 -5.00 -6.62
N GLY A 17 -8.11 -5.06 -5.29
CA GLY A 17 -7.44 -4.04 -4.51
C GLY A 17 -5.93 -3.96 -4.78
N ALA A 18 -5.29 -2.88 -4.32
CA ALA A 18 -3.83 -2.72 -4.48
C ALA A 18 -3.03 -3.86 -3.83
N LEU A 19 -3.59 -4.46 -2.76
CA LEU A 19 -3.10 -5.65 -2.11
C LEU A 19 -4.27 -6.60 -1.81
N SER A 20 -4.34 -7.72 -2.53
CA SER A 20 -5.31 -8.79 -2.31
C SER A 20 -4.60 -10.03 -1.75
N LEU A 21 -5.00 -10.47 -0.56
CA LEU A 21 -4.48 -11.67 0.07
C LEU A 21 -5.58 -12.74 0.11
N TYR A 22 -5.35 -13.84 -0.61
CA TYR A 22 -6.22 -15.01 -0.58
C TYR A 22 -5.64 -16.08 0.33
N ARG A 23 -6.47 -16.65 1.20
CA ARG A 23 -6.06 -17.68 2.14
C ARG A 23 -7.12 -18.77 2.28
N ARG A 24 -6.70 -20.05 2.17
CA ARG A 24 -7.59 -21.23 2.24
C ARG A 24 -7.88 -21.75 3.66
N GLU A 25 -6.96 -21.56 4.61
CA GLU A 25 -7.05 -22.13 5.96
C GLU A 25 -6.67 -21.10 7.01
N SER A 26 -7.25 -21.14 8.21
CA SER A 26 -6.92 -20.22 9.32
C SER A 26 -5.85 -20.85 10.22
N PRO A 27 -4.59 -20.38 10.21
CA PRO A 27 -3.63 -20.80 11.18
C PRO A 27 -3.51 -19.75 12.27
N ASN A 28 -3.11 -20.20 13.45
CA ASN A 28 -2.84 -19.34 14.58
C ASN A 28 -1.48 -18.58 14.45
N HIS A 29 -1.01 -18.25 13.23
CA HIS A 29 0.28 -17.60 13.01
C HIS A 29 0.24 -16.38 12.07
N LEU A 30 1.10 -15.40 12.36
CA LEU A 30 1.36 -14.25 11.51
C LEU A 30 1.97 -14.69 10.16
N SER A 31 1.31 -14.33 9.07
CA SER A 31 1.72 -14.73 7.71
C SER A 31 2.56 -13.65 7.04
N PHE A 32 2.07 -12.41 7.08
CA PHE A 32 2.66 -11.31 6.35
C PHE A 32 2.79 -10.04 7.18
N THR A 33 3.87 -9.30 6.94
CA THR A 33 4.11 -8.00 7.54
C THR A 33 4.43 -7.01 6.43
N PHE A 34 3.63 -5.96 6.29
CA PHE A 34 3.81 -4.88 5.32
C PHE A 34 4.21 -3.62 6.08
N ARG A 35 5.46 -3.18 5.93
CA ARG A 35 5.96 -1.98 6.59
C ARG A 35 6.79 -1.10 5.68
N HIS A 36 6.71 0.21 5.85
CA HIS A 36 7.53 1.16 5.08
C HIS A 36 7.33 0.99 3.57
N ASN A 37 6.11 0.73 3.12
CA ASN A 37 5.79 0.63 1.69
C ASN A 37 5.01 1.88 1.25
N ILE A 38 5.09 2.20 -0.04
CA ILE A 38 4.25 3.21 -0.68
C ILE A 38 3.26 2.47 -1.57
N ILE A 39 1.97 2.68 -1.34
CA ILE A 39 0.88 2.16 -2.14
C ILE A 39 0.34 3.32 -2.97
N TYR A 40 0.51 3.22 -4.28
CA TYR A 40 0.16 4.23 -5.26
C TYR A 40 -1.03 3.75 -6.10
N ASP A 41 -2.15 4.41 -5.94
CA ASP A 41 -3.38 4.17 -6.67
C ASP A 41 -3.62 5.28 -7.70
N ASN A 42 -3.84 4.87 -8.95
CA ASN A 42 -4.04 5.75 -10.08
C ASN A 42 -5.36 5.50 -10.79
N VAL A 43 -6.34 4.94 -10.09
CA VAL A 43 -7.67 4.71 -10.62
C VAL A 43 -8.66 5.75 -10.11
N ASN A 44 -9.44 6.30 -11.04
CA ASN A 44 -10.44 7.32 -10.76
C ASN A 44 -11.75 6.67 -10.30
N GLU A 45 -11.69 5.88 -9.23
CA GLU A 45 -12.84 5.22 -8.62
C GLU A 45 -12.80 5.43 -7.09
N SER A 46 -13.94 5.79 -6.52
CA SER A 46 -14.09 5.96 -5.07
C SER A 46 -14.62 4.69 -4.42
N GLY A 47 -14.14 4.38 -3.22
CA GLY A 47 -14.53 3.15 -2.51
C GLY A 47 -13.81 1.92 -3.06
N ARG A 48 -12.65 2.11 -3.70
CA ARG A 48 -11.80 1.05 -4.19
C ARG A 48 -11.05 0.39 -3.04
N TRP A 49 -10.98 -0.94 -3.05
CA TRP A 49 -10.15 -1.66 -2.10
C TRP A 49 -8.68 -1.33 -2.29
N ILE A 50 -8.01 -0.96 -1.21
CA ILE A 50 -6.56 -0.90 -1.17
C ILE A 50 -6.01 -2.18 -0.57
N PHE A 51 -6.71 -2.70 0.42
CA PHE A 51 -6.38 -3.95 1.06
C PHE A 51 -7.62 -4.82 1.16
N GLN A 52 -7.55 -6.03 0.61
CA GLN A 52 -8.57 -7.05 0.76
C GLN A 52 -7.95 -8.35 1.25
N VAL A 53 -8.65 -8.99 2.17
CA VAL A 53 -8.34 -10.34 2.65
C VAL A 53 -9.52 -11.22 2.32
N GLN A 54 -9.27 -12.40 1.77
CA GLN A 54 -10.26 -13.46 1.69
C GLN A 54 -9.78 -14.61 2.56
N ALA A 55 -10.44 -14.82 3.70
CA ALA A 55 -10.16 -15.88 4.65
C ALA A 55 -11.48 -16.51 5.17
N PRO A 56 -11.49 -17.80 5.55
CA PRO A 56 -12.68 -18.47 6.07
C PRO A 56 -13.24 -17.83 7.35
N ASP A 57 -12.36 -17.26 8.17
CA ASP A 57 -12.70 -16.45 9.34
C ASP A 57 -11.98 -15.08 9.23
N PRO A 58 -12.70 -14.01 8.86
CA PRO A 58 -12.17 -12.65 8.77
C PRO A 58 -11.65 -12.07 10.08
N PHE A 59 -12.11 -12.63 11.21
CA PHE A 59 -11.97 -12.06 12.54
C PHE A 59 -10.97 -12.84 13.41
N SER A 60 -10.53 -14.02 12.98
CA SER A 60 -9.51 -14.81 13.67
C SER A 60 -8.10 -14.22 13.52
N ALA A 61 -7.71 -13.37 14.48
CA ALA A 61 -6.35 -12.87 14.76
C ALA A 61 -5.61 -12.17 13.59
N PRO A 62 -4.67 -11.23 13.85
CA PRO A 62 -3.99 -10.50 12.79
C PRO A 62 -2.96 -11.40 12.09
N PHE A 63 -3.39 -12.19 11.11
CA PHE A 63 -2.48 -12.94 10.25
C PHE A 63 -1.70 -12.01 9.29
N VAL A 64 -2.07 -10.72 9.24
CA VAL A 64 -1.34 -9.65 8.55
C VAL A 64 -1.13 -8.47 9.49
N ILE A 65 0.10 -7.97 9.53
CA ILE A 65 0.44 -6.68 10.14
C ILE A 65 0.72 -5.68 9.03
N MET A 66 0.05 -4.54 9.08
CA MET A 66 0.29 -3.40 8.19
C MET A 66 0.52 -2.17 9.05
N ASP A 67 1.66 -1.51 8.88
CA ASP A 67 2.04 -0.35 9.69
C ASP A 67 3.17 0.45 9.03
N TYR A 68 3.25 1.75 9.29
CA TYR A 68 4.21 2.67 8.65
C TYR A 68 4.16 2.66 7.10
N ASN A 69 2.98 2.47 6.51
CA ASN A 69 2.80 2.52 5.07
C ASN A 69 2.28 3.89 4.63
N CYS A 70 2.62 4.28 3.41
CA CYS A 70 2.12 5.49 2.75
C CYS A 70 1.09 5.07 1.73
N TYR A 71 -0.14 5.59 1.81
CA TYR A 71 -1.20 5.36 0.85
C TYR A 71 -1.44 6.64 0.06
N PHE A 72 -1.56 6.55 -1.25
CA PHE A 72 -1.78 7.72 -2.10
C PHE A 72 -2.63 7.37 -3.30
N ASN A 73 -3.77 8.06 -3.44
CA ASN A 73 -4.58 8.06 -4.65
C ASN A 73 -4.45 9.43 -5.33
N ILE A 74 -4.08 9.45 -6.62
CA ILE A 74 -3.82 10.71 -7.35
C ILE A 74 -5.06 11.59 -7.56
N TYR A 75 -6.24 10.98 -7.52
CA TYR A 75 -7.52 11.67 -7.67
C TYR A 75 -8.12 12.08 -6.32
N GLY A 76 -7.46 11.74 -5.20
CA GLY A 76 -7.96 12.00 -3.85
C GLY A 76 -9.19 11.17 -3.50
N ASN A 77 -9.43 10.07 -4.22
CA ASN A 77 -10.58 9.21 -4.00
C ASN A 77 -10.49 8.45 -2.67
N MET A 78 -11.66 8.12 -2.13
CA MET A 78 -11.77 7.35 -0.90
C MET A 78 -11.27 5.92 -1.10
N MET A 79 -10.40 5.48 -0.21
CA MET A 79 -9.81 4.15 -0.19
C MET A 79 -10.44 3.31 0.92
N ILE A 80 -10.77 2.05 0.64
CA ILE A 80 -11.35 1.12 1.64
C ILE A 80 -10.42 -0.05 1.97
N PHE A 81 -10.54 -0.53 3.20
CA PHE A 81 -9.64 -1.51 3.82
C PHE A 81 -10.42 -2.67 4.44
N GLY A 82 -9.86 -3.87 4.27
CA GLY A 82 -10.37 -5.08 4.87
C GLY A 82 -11.74 -5.52 4.33
N LEU A 83 -12.29 -6.56 4.96
CA LEU A 83 -13.60 -7.11 4.59
C LEU A 83 -14.77 -6.24 5.05
N GLY A 84 -14.58 -5.43 6.09
CA GLY A 84 -15.57 -4.47 6.57
C GLY A 84 -15.79 -3.27 5.65
N ARG A 85 -15.01 -3.13 4.57
CA ARG A 85 -15.01 -1.95 3.68
C ARG A 85 -14.80 -0.63 4.45
N LEU A 86 -13.91 -0.68 5.43
CA LEU A 86 -13.65 0.43 6.34
C LEU A 86 -12.89 1.54 5.61
N VAL A 87 -13.23 2.80 5.88
CA VAL A 87 -12.36 3.91 5.47
C VAL A 87 -11.11 3.94 6.35
N PHE A 88 -10.07 4.68 5.93
CA PHE A 88 -8.77 4.62 6.60
C PHE A 88 -8.81 4.95 8.10
N SER A 89 -9.61 5.91 8.53
CA SER A 89 -9.76 6.24 9.96
C SER A 89 -10.40 5.09 10.75
N GLU A 90 -11.46 4.48 10.21
CA GLU A 90 -12.12 3.32 10.82
C GLU A 90 -11.18 2.11 10.85
N TRP A 91 -10.37 1.94 9.81
CA TRP A 91 -9.33 0.92 9.78
C TRP A 91 -8.29 1.12 10.89
N GLN A 92 -7.88 2.36 11.15
CA GLN A 92 -6.97 2.67 12.26
C GLN A 92 -7.59 2.39 13.64
N GLU A 93 -8.89 2.61 13.81
CA GLU A 93 -9.62 2.26 15.04
C GLU A 93 -9.61 0.75 15.32
N THR A 94 -9.43 -0.09 14.30
CA THR A 94 -9.25 -1.54 14.47
C THR A 94 -7.84 -1.97 14.91
N ASN A 95 -6.98 -1.02 15.30
CA ASN A 95 -5.56 -1.20 15.63
C ASN A 95 -4.67 -1.64 14.45
N HIS A 96 -5.11 -1.41 13.22
CA HIS A 96 -4.30 -1.63 12.02
C HIS A 96 -3.75 -0.30 11.47
N ASP A 97 -2.57 -0.30 10.84
CA ASP A 97 -2.02 0.88 10.16
C ASP A 97 -1.96 2.17 11.02
N ILE A 98 -1.82 2.05 12.34
CA ILE A 98 -1.89 3.18 13.28
C ILE A 98 -0.80 4.25 13.02
N ASN A 99 0.36 3.85 12.48
CA ASN A 99 1.44 4.79 12.13
C ASN A 99 1.54 5.03 10.61
N SER A 100 0.57 4.56 9.83
CA SER A 100 0.50 4.79 8.39
C SER A 100 -0.22 6.10 8.07
N TYR A 101 -0.01 6.64 6.86
CA TYR A 101 -0.65 7.89 6.44
C TYR A 101 -1.19 7.79 5.01
N ILE A 102 -2.30 8.49 4.76
CA ILE A 102 -2.69 8.89 3.40
C ILE A 102 -2.03 10.24 3.11
N THR A 103 -1.07 10.27 2.21
CA THR A 103 -0.32 11.49 1.87
C THR A 103 0.38 11.35 0.54
N ASP A 104 0.63 12.48 -0.14
CA ASP A 104 1.46 12.51 -1.34
C ASP A 104 2.90 12.08 -0.98
N PRO A 105 3.43 11.01 -1.59
CA PRO A 105 4.79 10.56 -1.39
C PRO A 105 5.83 11.44 -2.10
N LEU A 106 5.44 12.48 -2.85
CA LEU A 106 6.33 13.39 -3.57
C LEU A 106 7.26 12.65 -4.54
N PHE A 107 6.66 11.88 -5.44
CA PHE A 107 7.38 11.24 -6.54
C PHE A 107 7.98 12.31 -7.47
N ILE A 108 9.26 12.17 -7.76
CA ILE A 108 9.99 13.03 -8.70
C ILE A 108 9.72 12.48 -10.11
N HIS A 109 9.21 13.32 -11.02
CA HIS A 109 8.90 12.96 -12.41
C HIS A 109 7.84 11.85 -12.58
N ALA A 110 6.81 11.82 -11.72
CA ALA A 110 5.70 10.87 -11.81
C ALA A 110 5.00 10.83 -13.18
N GLU A 111 5.01 11.94 -13.93
CA GLU A 111 4.40 12.04 -15.26
C GLU A 111 5.10 11.19 -16.32
N SER A 112 6.39 10.88 -16.14
CA SER A 112 7.22 10.28 -17.20
C SER A 112 7.01 8.78 -17.42
N GLN A 113 6.14 8.10 -16.65
CA GLN A 113 5.93 6.64 -16.62
C GLN A 113 7.16 5.76 -16.33
N CYS A 114 8.37 6.22 -16.62
CA CYS A 114 9.63 5.50 -16.55
C CYS A 114 10.46 5.81 -15.30
N ASN A 115 10.00 6.72 -14.43
CA ASN A 115 10.77 7.22 -13.28
C ASN A 115 10.05 7.10 -11.92
N PHE A 116 9.08 6.19 -11.82
CA PHE A 116 8.22 5.97 -10.64
C PHE A 116 8.92 5.47 -9.37
N PHE A 117 10.26 5.47 -9.32
CA PHE A 117 11.05 4.97 -8.18
C PHE A 117 11.74 6.07 -7.40
N ASN A 118 11.81 7.28 -7.96
CA ASN A 118 12.49 8.40 -7.33
C ASN A 118 11.53 9.15 -6.41
N VAL A 119 11.62 8.82 -5.13
CA VAL A 119 10.89 9.51 -4.05
C VAL A 119 11.77 10.63 -3.51
N SER A 120 11.22 11.83 -3.36
CA SER A 120 11.93 12.96 -2.76
C SER A 120 12.41 12.63 -1.34
N ILE A 121 13.62 13.06 -0.98
CA ILE A 121 14.13 12.99 0.41
C ILE A 121 13.25 13.78 1.39
N ASN A 122 12.47 14.73 0.87
CA ASN A 122 11.51 15.52 1.62
C ASN A 122 10.13 14.87 1.72
N SER A 123 9.93 13.70 1.12
CA SER A 123 8.70 12.93 1.20
C SER A 123 8.32 12.61 2.66
N PRO A 124 7.04 12.74 3.03
CA PRO A 124 6.53 12.22 4.30
C PRO A 124 6.79 10.72 4.46
N ALA A 125 6.77 9.95 3.36
CA ALA A 125 7.09 8.54 3.38
C ALA A 125 8.54 8.29 3.84
N VAL A 126 9.47 9.17 3.47
CA VAL A 126 10.88 9.06 3.87
C VAL A 126 11.10 9.60 5.27
N LYS A 127 10.59 10.79 5.58
CA LYS A 127 10.83 11.49 6.84
C LYS A 127 10.09 10.88 8.04
N ASN A 128 8.84 10.49 7.85
CA ASN A 128 7.94 10.11 8.95
C ASN A 128 7.73 8.59 8.96
N LEU A 129 7.73 7.97 7.78
CA LEU A 129 7.46 6.54 7.63
C LEU A 129 8.71 5.70 7.41
N GLY A 130 9.91 6.27 7.32
CA GLY A 130 11.16 5.50 7.21
C GLY A 130 11.36 4.76 5.88
N PHE A 131 10.62 5.11 4.83
CA PHE A 131 10.87 4.62 3.47
C PHE A 131 12.26 5.04 3.01
N LYS A 132 13.01 4.09 2.45
CA LYS A 132 14.33 4.30 1.85
C LYS A 132 14.17 4.40 0.33
N PRO A 133 14.50 5.55 -0.28
CA PRO A 133 14.44 5.72 -1.73
C PRO A 133 15.16 4.59 -2.47
N ILE A 134 14.48 4.03 -3.47
CA ILE A 134 15.03 2.93 -4.27
C ILE A 134 15.93 3.55 -5.33
N LYS A 135 17.23 3.20 -5.29
CA LYS A 135 18.19 3.69 -6.27
C LYS A 135 17.93 3.00 -7.62
N GLN A 136 17.63 3.77 -8.65
CA GLN A 136 17.55 3.25 -10.02
C GLN A 136 18.93 2.70 -10.43
N LEU A 137 18.97 1.44 -10.88
CA LEU A 137 20.19 0.83 -11.39
C LEU A 137 20.48 1.33 -12.81
N PHE A 138 21.75 1.50 -13.14
CA PHE A 138 22.23 2.04 -14.42
C PHE A 138 21.77 1.24 -15.66
N GLN A 139 21.39 -0.03 -15.48
CA GLN A 139 20.94 -0.92 -16.56
C GLN A 139 19.42 -0.93 -16.76
N TRP A 140 18.68 -0.12 -16.01
CA TRP A 140 17.24 0.02 -16.20
C TRP A 140 16.98 0.79 -17.49
N LYS A 141 16.91 0.08 -18.62
CA LYS A 141 16.38 0.62 -19.87
C LYS A 141 14.89 0.85 -19.64
N PRO A 142 14.38 2.09 -19.75
CA PRO A 142 12.96 2.29 -19.83
C PRO A 142 12.42 1.40 -20.95
N GLY A 143 11.44 0.55 -20.64
CA GLY A 143 10.57 -0.07 -21.64
C GLY A 143 9.48 0.91 -22.11
N CYS A 144 9.80 2.19 -22.05
CA CYS A 144 9.17 3.31 -22.73
C CYS A 144 10.26 3.89 -23.65
#